data_AF-A0A6M1SDD6-F1
#
_entry.id   AF-A0A6M1SDD6-F1
#
_cell.length_a   1.000
_cell.length_b   1.000
_cell.length_c   1.000
_cell.angle_alpha   90.00
_cell.angle_beta   90.00
_cell.angle_gamma   90.00
#
_symmetry.space_group_name_H-M   'P 1'
#
loop_
_entity.id
_entity.type
_entity.pdbx_description
1 polymer ?
#
loop_
_entity_poly.entity_id
_entity_poly.type
_entity_poly.pdbx_seq_one_letter_code
_entity_poly.pdbx_strand_id
1 'polypeptide(L)' 'MSLTTQEMPDQFVAEFLDLAESANVHFDLVNGRLVMRAANPVDAIWRPCRHLLDEIGAERILAYLQAKQRLAA' A
#
# COMPACT_ATOMS: atom_id res chain seq x y z
N MET A 1 5.48 17.80 11.44
CA MET A 1 4.31 18.28 10.67
C MET A 1 3.59 17.03 10.21
N SER A 2 2.46 16.70 10.84
CA SER A 2 1.68 15.53 10.47
C SER A 2 0.76 15.92 9.33
N LEU A 3 0.91 15.28 8.17
CA LEU A 3 -0.05 15.40 7.08
C LEU A 3 -1.38 14.86 7.61
N THR A 4 -2.36 15.74 7.74
CA THR A 4 -3.70 15.35 8.17
C THR A 4 -4.28 14.41 7.12
N THR A 5 -4.90 13.33 7.59
CA THR A 5 -5.39 12.15 6.82
C THR A 5 -6.35 12.47 5.67
N GLN A 6 -6.69 13.75 5.43
CA GLN A 6 -7.57 14.23 4.36
C GLN A 6 -6.86 14.60 3.04
N GLU A 7 -5.52 14.62 2.95
CA GLU A 7 -4.82 15.23 1.80
C GLU A 7 -3.81 14.32 1.08
N MET A 8 -3.89 12.99 1.22
CA MET A 8 -3.01 12.10 0.43
C MET A 8 -3.77 11.56 -0.79
N PRO A 9 -3.52 12.09 -2.01
CA PRO A 9 -4.07 11.55 -3.26
C PRO A 9 -3.92 10.04 -3.39
N ASP A 10 -4.91 9.40 -4.01
CA ASP A 10 -4.87 7.98 -4.36
C ASP A 10 -3.63 7.60 -5.18
N GLN A 11 -3.09 8.55 -5.95
CA GLN A 11 -1.86 8.39 -6.71
C GLN A 11 -0.67 7.98 -5.82
N PHE A 12 -0.50 8.58 -4.63
CA PHE A 12 0.62 8.24 -3.75
C PHE A 12 0.51 6.82 -3.19
N VAL A 13 -0.71 6.35 -2.93
CA VAL A 13 -0.96 4.96 -2.53
C VAL A 13 -0.65 4.01 -3.68
N ALA A 14 -1.06 4.35 -4.91
CA ALA A 14 -0.76 3.56 -6.09
C ALA A 14 0.76 3.43 -6.32
N GLU A 15 1.49 4.55 -6.30
CA GLU A 15 2.96 4.57 -6.46
C GLU A 15 3.67 3.75 -5.37
N PHE A 16 3.19 3.83 -4.13
CA PHE A 16 3.70 2.98 -3.05
C PHE A 16 3.48 1.49 -3.31
N LEU A 17 2.30 1.11 -3.78
CA LEU A 17 1.98 -0.28 -4.09
C LEU A 17 2.86 -0.81 -5.24
N ASP A 18 3.11 0.00 -6.26
CA ASP A 18 4.01 -0.34 -7.37
C ASP A 18 5.46 -0.53 -6.88
N LEU A 19 5.92 0.34 -5.96
CA LEU A 19 7.24 0.19 -5.32
C LEU A 19 7.32 -1.09 -4.47
N ALA A 20 6.28 -1.40 -3.70
CA ALA A 20 6.23 -2.63 -2.91
C ALA A 20 6.27 -3.87 -3.82
N GLU A 21 5.52 -3.85 -4.92
CA GLU A 21 5.50 -4.94 -5.90
C GLU A 21 6.89 -5.16 -6.52
N SER A 22 7.62 -4.09 -6.82
CA SER A 22 9.01 -4.18 -7.31
C SER A 22 9.97 -4.87 -6.33
N ALA A 23 9.61 -4.91 -5.04
CA ALA A 23 10.35 -5.61 -3.99
C ALA A 23 9.79 -7.02 -3.66
N ASN A 24 8.87 -7.55 -4.47
CA ASN A 24 8.09 -8.77 -4.20
C ASN A 24 7.28 -8.71 -2.89
N VAL A 25 6.75 -7.53 -2.57
CA VAL A 25 5.84 -7.30 -1.45
C VAL A 25 4.49 -6.85 -2.00
N HIS A 26 3.46 -7.65 -1.76
CA HIS A 26 2.12 -7.42 -2.29
C HIS A 26 1.15 -7.07 -1.17
N PHE A 27 0.20 -6.18 -1.47
CA PHE A 27 -0.91 -5.83 -0.58
C PHE A 27 -2.22 -6.22 -1.27
N ASP A 28 -2.94 -7.15 -0.64
CA ASP A 28 -4.18 -7.71 -1.15
C ASP A 28 -5.37 -7.35 -0.25
N LEU A 29 -6.56 -7.37 -0.82
CA LEU A 29 -7.82 -7.32 -0.09
C LEU A 29 -8.45 -8.72 -0.05
N VAL A 30 -8.43 -9.38 1.10
CA VAL A 30 -8.98 -10.73 1.29
C VAL A 30 -10.10 -10.68 2.32
N ASN A 31 -11.32 -11.03 1.93
CA ASN A 31 -12.51 -11.00 2.80
C ASN A 31 -12.68 -9.66 3.54
N GLY A 32 -12.44 -8.55 2.84
CA GLY A 32 -12.54 -7.19 3.39
C GLY A 32 -11.38 -6.77 4.30
N ARG A 33 -10.33 -7.59 4.43
CA ARG A 33 -9.14 -7.29 5.24
C ARG A 33 -7.92 -7.03 4.36
N LEU A 34 -7.10 -6.07 4.78
CA LEU A 34 -5.79 -5.85 4.19
C LEU A 34 -4.85 -7.00 4.58
N VAL A 35 -4.24 -7.63 3.59
CA VAL A 35 -3.23 -8.68 3.77
C VAL A 35 -1.95 -8.25 3.08
N MET A 36 -0.85 -8.23 3.80
CA MET A 36 0.49 -8.04 3.23
C MET A 36 1.15 -9.40 3.04
N ARG A 37 1.70 -9.64 1.84
CA ARG A 37 2.41 -10.87 1.49
C ARG A 37 3.77 -10.53 0.92
N ALA A 38 4.82 -11.12 1.49
CA ALA A 38 6.18 -11.03 0.96
C ALA A 38 6.60 -12.42 0.47
N ALA A 39 6.96 -12.54 -0.81
CA ALA A 39 7.41 -13.79 -1.42
C ALA A 39 8.81 -13.61 -1.99
N ASN A 40 9.84 -14.08 -1.28
CA ASN A 40 11.25 -13.78 -1.60
C ASN A 40 11.48 -12.27 -1.77
N PRO A 41 11.25 -11.48 -0.70
CA PRO A 41 11.36 -10.03 -0.78
C PRO A 41 12.78 -9.59 -1.12
N VAL A 42 12.91 -8.59 -1.98
CA VAL A 42 14.20 -7.97 -2.29
C VAL A 42 14.50 -6.93 -1.22
N ASP A 43 15.16 -7.35 -0.14
CA ASP A 43 15.42 -6.52 1.05
C ASP A 43 16.06 -5.15 0.75
N ALA A 44 16.94 -5.10 -0.26
CA ALA A 44 17.60 -3.86 -0.68
C ALA A 44 16.62 -2.82 -1.25
N ILE A 45 15.50 -3.26 -1.82
CA ILE A 45 14.42 -2.41 -2.34
C ILE A 45 13.37 -2.20 -1.24
N TRP A 46 13.02 -3.25 -0.49
CA TRP A 46 11.96 -3.16 0.51
C TRP A 46 12.31 -2.26 1.71
N ARG A 47 13.55 -2.37 2.24
CA ARG A 47 13.98 -1.56 3.40
C ARG A 47 13.74 -0.06 3.22
N PRO A 48 14.18 0.58 2.12
CA PRO A 48 13.93 1.99 1.92
C PRO A 48 12.45 2.29 1.66
N CYS A 49 11.65 1.39 1.09
CA CYS A 49 10.21 1.65 0.89
C CYS A 49 9.36 1.51 2.16
N ARG A 50 9.83 0.73 3.16
CA ARG A 50 9.04 0.40 4.35
C ARG A 50 8.56 1.61 5.15
N HIS A 51 9.34 2.69 5.25
CA HIS A 51 8.91 3.89 5.99
C HIS A 51 7.65 4.54 5.38
N LEU A 52 7.44 4.40 4.07
CA LEU A 52 6.25 4.90 3.39
C LEU A 52 4.98 4.19 3.89
N LEU A 53 5.08 2.94 4.34
CA LEU A 53 3.94 2.24 4.95
C LEU A 53 3.50 2.93 6.25
N ASP A 54 4.46 3.40 7.06
CA ASP A 54 4.18 4.11 8.30
C ASP A 54 3.60 5.51 8.02
N GLU A 55 4.04 6.16 6.94
CA GLU A 55 3.54 7.48 6.52
C GLU A 55 2.13 7.41 5.90
N ILE A 56 1.89 6.42 5.02
CA ILE A 56 0.60 6.24 4.35
C ILE A 56 -0.44 5.65 5.30
N GLY A 57 -0.03 4.68 6.11
CA GLY A 57 -0.90 3.96 7.02
C GLY A 57 -1.73 2.85 6.36
N ALA A 58 -1.91 1.75 7.09
CA ALA A 58 -2.66 0.58 6.63
C ALA A 58 -4.13 0.89 6.28
N GLU A 59 -4.77 1.81 7.00
CA GLU A 59 -6.17 2.19 6.76
C GLU A 59 -6.36 2.85 5.39
N ARG A 60 -5.39 3.67 4.96
CA ARG A 60 -5.45 4.36 3.67
C ARG A 60 -5.26 3.40 2.50
N ILE A 61 -4.35 2.44 2.65
CA ILE A 61 -4.13 1.36 1.68
C ILE A 61 -5.40 0.49 1.59
N LEU A 62 -6.00 0.13 2.72
CA LEU A 62 -7.24 -0.63 2.75
C LEU A 62 -8.37 0.11 2.02
N ALA A 63 -8.57 1.40 2.33
CA ALA A 63 -9.60 2.22 1.69
C ALA A 63 -9.39 2.32 0.16
N TYR A 64 -8.16 2.51 -0.27
CA TYR A 64 -7.79 2.54 -1.69
C TYR A 64 -8.10 1.21 -2.40
N LEU A 65 -7.68 0.07 -1.82
CA LEU A 65 -7.93 -1.24 -2.42
C LEU A 65 -9.43 -1.59 -2.47
N GLN A 66 -10.20 -1.22 -1.45
CA GLN A 66 -11.66 -1.37 -1.47
C GLN A 66 -12.31 -0.51 -2.56
N ALA A 67 -11.86 0.73 -2.75
CA ALA A 67 -12.37 1.59 -3.83
C ALA A 67 -12.00 1.01 -5.21
N LYS A 68 -10.75 0.58 -5.39
CA LYS A 68 -10.27 -0.07 -6.62
C LYS A 68 -11.07 -1.33 -6.96
N GLN A 69 -11.38 -2.18 -5.98
CA GLN A 69 -12.19 -3.38 -6.20
C GLN A 69 -13.64 -3.04 -6.62
N ARG A 70 -14.25 -2.00 -6.03
CA ARG A 70 -15.60 -1.55 -6.40
C ARG A 70 -15.68 -1.00 -7.82
N LEU A 71 -14.61 -0.37 -8.31
CA LEU A 71 -14.53 0.14 -9.70
C LEU A 71 -14.27 -0.95 -10.74
N ALA A 72 -13.73 -2.10 -10.32
CA ALA A 72 -13.41 -3.22 -11.18
C ALA A 72 -14.54 -4.26 -11.29
N ALA A 73 -15.61 -4.10 -10.52
CA ALA A 73 -16.81 -4.95 -10.51
C ALA A 73 -17.92 -4.34 -11.40
#